data_AF-A0A0D7A8V9-F1
#
_entry.id   AF-A0A0D7A8V9-F1
#
_cell.length_a   1.000
_cell.length_b   1.000
_cell.length_c   1.000
_cell.angle_alpha   90.00
_cell.angle_beta   90.00
_cell.angle_gamma   90.00
#
_symmetry.space_group_name_H-M   'P 1'
#
loop_
_entity.id
_entity.type
_entity.pdbx_description
1 polymer ?
#
loop_
_entity_poly.entity_id
_entity_poly.type
_entity_poly.pdbx_seq_one_letter_code
_entity_poly.pdbx_strand_id
1 'polypeptide(L)' 'DSDIPHRTKVADLIIERFQAEYQKMIDEIKNSVGRVSFTSDIWSRQNLESYMAITAHYI' A
#
# COMPACT_ATOMS: atom_id res chain seq x y z
N ASP A 1 -10.37 27.84 -12.68
CA ASP A 1 -8.96 27.43 -12.52
C ASP A 1 -8.50 27.17 -11.09
N SER A 2 -9.18 27.69 -10.05
CA SER A 2 -8.84 27.39 -8.64
C SER A 2 -9.37 26.04 -8.11
N ASP A 3 -10.30 25.41 -8.82
CA ASP A 3 -11.09 24.29 -8.27
C ASP A 3 -10.44 22.92 -8.51
N ILE A 4 -9.48 22.85 -9.45
CA ILE A 4 -8.76 21.62 -9.75
C ILE A 4 -7.43 21.64 -8.98
N PRO A 5 -7.19 20.70 -8.06
CA PRO A 5 -5.97 20.67 -7.28
C PRO A 5 -4.76 20.38 -8.18
N HIS A 6 -3.66 21.10 -7.93
CA HIS A 6 -2.38 20.79 -8.58
C HIS A 6 -1.93 19.37 -8.22
N ARG A 7 -1.14 18.74 -9.10
CA ARG A 7 -0.64 17.35 -8.89
C ARG A 7 0.04 17.14 -7.54
N THR A 8 0.74 18.16 -7.02
CA THR A 8 1.38 18.11 -5.70
C THR A 8 0.35 17.94 -4.61
N LYS A 9 -0.74 18.73 -4.65
CA LYS A 9 -1.82 18.64 -3.68
C LYS A 9 -2.52 17.28 -3.74
N VAL A 10 -2.69 16.72 -4.94
CA VAL A 10 -3.25 15.38 -5.11
C VAL A 10 -2.33 14.31 -4.52
N ALA A 11 -1.01 14.40 -4.76
CA ALA A 11 -0.03 13.48 -4.19
C ALA A 11 -0.03 13.54 -2.65
N ASP A 12 -0.07 14.74 -2.07
CA ASP A 12 -0.14 14.93 -0.61
C ASP A 12 -1.40 14.26 -0.04
N LEU A 13 -2.55 14.47 -0.67
CA LEU A 13 -3.83 13.87 -0.24
C LEU A 13 -3.81 12.34 -0.35
N ILE A 14 -3.16 11.78 -1.38
CA ILE A 14 -3.00 10.32 -1.52
C ILE A 14 -2.15 9.77 -0.37
N ILE A 15 -1.03 10.41 -0.05
CA ILE A 15 -0.14 9.97 1.03
C ILE A 15 -0.83 10.07 2.38
N GLU A 16 -1.51 11.18 2.67
CA GLU A 16 -2.27 11.39 3.90
C GLU A 16 -3.34 10.30 4.06
N ARG A 17 -4.12 10.04 3.01
CA ARG A 17 -5.15 9.00 3.01
C ARG A 17 -4.56 7.61 3.21
N PHE A 18 -3.44 7.31 2.54
CA PHE A 18 -2.72 6.06 2.67
C PHE A 18 -2.25 5.84 4.11
N GLN A 19 -1.62 6.83 4.75
CA GLN A 19 -1.15 6.72 6.13
C GLN A 19 -2.28 6.41 7.10
N ALA A 20 -3.43 7.07 6.93
CA ALA A 20 -4.61 6.84 7.77
C ALA A 20 -5.16 5.41 7.64
N GLU A 21 -5.25 4.86 6.41
CA GLU A 21 -5.72 3.47 6.22
C GLU A 21 -4.66 2.44 6.61
N TYR A 22 -3.39 2.72 6.35
CA TYR A 22 -2.28 1.86 6.76
C TYR A 22 -2.26 1.67 8.27
N GLN A 23 -2.49 2.73 9.04
CA GLN A 23 -2.55 2.63 10.49
C GLN A 23 -3.70 1.73 10.96
N LYS A 24 -4.91 1.88 10.37
CA LYS A 24 -6.06 1.01 10.67
C LYS A 24 -5.77 -0.45 10.35
N MET A 25 -5.21 -0.70 9.16
CA MET A 25 -4.80 -2.03 8.71
C MET A 25 -3.80 -2.68 9.69
N ILE A 26 -2.81 -1.92 10.16
CA ILE A 26 -1.83 -2.42 11.14
C ILE A 26 -2.49 -2.78 12.46
N ASP A 27 -3.44 -1.97 12.93
CA ASP A 27 -4.16 -2.24 14.17
C ASP A 27 -5.07 -3.47 14.05
N GLU A 28 -5.66 -3.72 12.87
CA GLU A 28 -6.37 -4.97 12.56
C GLU A 28 -5.42 -6.18 12.57
N ILE A 29 -4.28 -6.11 11.87
CA ILE A 29 -3.29 -7.19 11.80
C ILE A 29 -2.76 -7.58 13.19
N LYS A 30 -2.54 -6.61 14.09
CA LYS A 30 -2.12 -6.89 15.48
C LYS A 30 -3.10 -7.78 16.23
N ASN A 31 -4.38 -7.74 15.87
CA ASN A 31 -5.42 -8.58 16.48
C ASN A 31 -5.51 -9.98 15.82
N SER A 32 -4.89 -10.20 14.66
CA SER A 32 -4.89 -11.46 13.90
C SER A 32 -3.78 -12.43 14.31
N VAL A 33 -3.48 -12.56 15.61
CA VAL A 33 -2.32 -13.33 16.11
C VAL A 33 -2.30 -14.77 15.56
N GLY A 34 -1.22 -15.11 14.85
CA GLY A 34 -1.02 -16.44 14.26
C GLY A 34 -1.82 -16.74 13.01
N ARG A 35 -2.56 -15.76 12.47
CA ARG A 35 -3.42 -15.89 11.26
C ARG A 35 -3.04 -14.90 10.17
N VAL A 36 -1.75 -14.57 10.07
CA VAL A 36 -1.21 -13.69 9.04
C VAL A 36 -0.37 -14.52 8.08
N SER A 37 -0.73 -14.50 6.80
CA SER A 37 0.02 -15.11 5.70
C SER A 37 0.46 -14.04 4.72
N PHE A 38 1.61 -14.25 4.07
CA PHE A 38 2.11 -13.33 3.06
C PHE A 38 2.29 -14.05 1.73
N THR A 39 1.82 -13.43 0.65
CA THR A 39 2.18 -13.82 -0.71
C THR A 39 3.19 -12.82 -1.24
N SER A 40 4.20 -13.31 -1.95
CA SER A 40 5.10 -12.44 -2.69
C SER A 40 5.07 -12.81 -4.16
N ASP A 41 4.67 -11.84 -4.97
CA ASP A 41 4.73 -11.94 -6.42
C ASP A 41 6.04 -11.27 -6.86
N ILE A 42 6.91 -12.03 -7.51
CA ILE A 42 8.20 -11.56 -8.00
C ILE A 42 8.23 -11.74 -9.50
N TRP A 43 8.58 -10.68 -10.22
CA TRP A 43 8.70 -10.72 -11.66
C TRP A 43 9.74 -9.73 -12.15
N SER A 44 10.27 -9.95 -13.35
CA SER A 44 11.11 -8.99 -14.05
C SER A 44 10.40 -8.49 -15.30
N ARG A 45 10.63 -7.24 -15.67
CA ARG A 45 10.23 -6.70 -16.96
C ARG A 45 11.26 -7.05 -18.03
N GLN A 46 10.89 -6.88 -19.30
CA GLN A 46 11.78 -7.14 -20.44
C GLN A 46 13.07 -6.29 -20.43
N ASN A 47 13.04 -5.13 -19.76
CA ASN A 47 14.20 -4.27 -19.54
C ASN A 47 15.09 -4.74 -18.37
N LEU A 48 14.90 -5.97 -17.87
CA LEU A 48 15.62 -6.58 -16.74
C LEU A 48 15.42 -5.86 -15.40
N GLU A 49 14.41 -5.00 -15.29
CA GLU A 49 14.02 -4.39 -14.02
C GLU A 49 13.20 -5.39 -13.21
N SER A 50 13.59 -5.61 -11.96
CA SER A 50 12.96 -6.59 -11.08
C SER A 50 12.00 -5.92 -10.11
N TYR A 51 10.85 -6.55 -9.89
CA TYR A 51 9.79 -6.10 -9.01
C TYR A 51 9.43 -7.20 -8.01
N MET A 52 9.01 -6.76 -6.83
CA MET A 52 8.48 -7.63 -5.79
C MET A 52 7.27 -6.94 -5.18
N ALA A 53 6.10 -7.56 -5.30
CA ALA A 53 4.94 -7.20 -4.51
C ALA A 53 4.85 -8.14 -3.30
N ILE A 54 4.39 -7.58 -2.18
CA ILE A 54 4.10 -8.34 -0.96
C ILE A 54 2.66 -8.03 -0.57
N THR A 55 1.85 -9.05 -0.35
CA THR A 55 0.46 -8.92 0.11
C THR A 55 0.27 -9.71 1.39
N ALA A 56 -0.27 -9.06 2.42
CA ALA A 56 -0.65 -9.69 3.67
C ALA A 56 -2.12 -10.15 3.60
N HIS A 57 -2.37 -11.40 3.97
CA HIS A 57 -3.70 -11.99 4.15
C HIS A 57 -3.88 -12.27 5.64
N TYR A 58 -4.90 -11.68 6.27
CA TYR A 58 -5.15 -11.81 7.71
C TYR A 58 -6.66 -11.93 8.00
N ILE A 59 -7.01 -12.60 9.11
CA ILE A 59 -8.38 -12.82 9.62
C ILE A 59 -8.45 -12.38 11.09
#